data_AF-F9PGF7-F1
#
_entry.id   AF-F9PGF7-F1
#
_cell.length_a   1.000
_cell.length_b   1.000
_cell.length_c   1.000
_cell.angle_alpha   90.00
_cell.angle_beta   90.00
_cell.angle_gamma   90.00
#
_symmetry.space_group_name_H-M   'P 1'
#
loop_
_entity.id
_entity.type
_entity.pdbx_description
1 polymer ?
#
loop_
_entity_poly.entity_id
_entity_poly.type
_entity_poly.pdbx_seq_one_letter_code
_entity_poly.pdbx_strand_id
1 'polypeptide(L)'
;METPGIQTFGRLVFLLTPFNSLWNLGEVTSPIQLFWTFLQNALNILLLFPLIFQLLYLIPALRKTKRVILFSFLLSLSIECTQLVLDFFFDFNRVFEIDDLWTNTLGGYLAWVLYKLLHRNKIRN
;
A
#
# COMPACT_ATOMS: atom_id res chain seq x y z
N MET A 1 -24.39 -9.06 3.17
CA MET A 1 -24.10 -8.79 1.75
C MET A 1 -22.66 -9.21 1.56
N GLU A 2 -22.39 -10.24 0.76
CA GLU A 2 -21.02 -10.64 0.44
C GLU A 2 -20.39 -9.54 -0.42
N THR A 3 -19.26 -8.99 0.01
CA THR A 3 -18.56 -7.94 -0.73
C THR A 3 -18.12 -8.53 -2.08
N PRO A 4 -18.52 -7.94 -3.22
CA PRO A 4 -18.21 -8.52 -4.52
C PRO A 4 -16.69 -8.65 -4.73
N GLY A 5 -16.24 -9.85 -5.11
CA GLY A 5 -14.83 -10.13 -5.42
C GLY A 5 -13.98 -10.71 -4.28
N ILE A 6 -14.58 -11.02 -3.13
CA ILE A 6 -13.91 -11.82 -2.08
C ILE A 6 -13.75 -13.27 -2.55
N GLN A 7 -12.53 -13.77 -2.54
CA GLN A 7 -12.19 -15.17 -2.76
C GLN A 7 -11.71 -15.78 -1.45
N THR A 8 -12.27 -16.92 -1.07
CA THR A 8 -11.86 -17.64 0.14
C THR A 8 -11.16 -18.95 -0.23
N PHE A 9 -9.99 -19.18 0.36
CA PHE A 9 -9.28 -20.46 0.26
C PHE A 9 -9.12 -21.05 1.66
N GLY A 10 -10.03 -21.94 2.02
CA GLY A 10 -10.12 -22.45 3.40
C GLY A 10 -10.47 -21.31 4.36
N ARG A 11 -9.52 -20.94 5.23
CA ARG A 11 -9.67 -19.83 6.20
C ARG A 11 -9.14 -18.49 5.68
N LEU A 12 -8.39 -18.51 4.59
CA LEU A 12 -7.74 -17.31 4.06
C LEU A 12 -8.71 -16.53 3.17
N VAL A 13 -8.80 -15.23 3.38
CA VAL A 13 -9.69 -14.32 2.66
C VAL A 13 -8.85 -13.39 1.78
N PHE A 14 -9.21 -13.31 0.50
CA PHE A 14 -8.51 -12.50 -0.49
C PHE A 14 -9.47 -11.55 -1.17
N LEU A 15 -9.10 -10.28 -1.25
CA LEU A 15 -9.77 -9.27 -2.05
C LEU A 15 -8.86 -8.88 -3.21
N LEU A 16 -9.06 -9.58 -4.32
CA LEU A 16 -8.22 -9.46 -5.51
C LEU A 16 -8.79 -8.48 -6.54
N THR A 17 -9.89 -7.81 -6.23
CA THR A 17 -10.47 -6.75 -7.06
C THR A 17 -9.56 -5.52 -7.00
N PRO A 18 -8.85 -5.16 -8.08
CA PRO A 18 -8.06 -3.94 -8.08
C PRO A 18 -9.00 -2.73 -8.11
N PHE A 19 -8.57 -1.66 -7.44
CA PHE A 19 -9.36 -0.44 -7.27
C PHE A 19 -10.73 -0.72 -6.67
N ASN A 20 -10.80 -1.67 -5.75
CA ASN A 20 -12.02 -2.02 -5.04
C ASN A 20 -12.62 -0.79 -4.37
N SER A 21 -11.78 0.08 -3.77
CA SER A 21 -12.23 1.35 -3.22
C SER A 21 -12.96 2.21 -4.26
N LEU A 22 -12.46 2.31 -5.50
CA LEU A 22 -13.06 3.12 -6.57
C LEU A 22 -14.36 2.51 -7.10
N TRP A 23 -14.44 1.19 -7.24
CA TRP A 23 -15.67 0.53 -7.70
C TRP A 23 -16.79 0.70 -6.69
N ASN A 24 -16.47 0.55 -5.39
CA ASN A 24 -17.43 0.73 -4.31
C ASN A 24 -17.86 2.20 -4.12
N LEU A 25 -17.13 3.20 -4.63
CA LEU A 25 -17.57 4.61 -4.57
C LEU A 25 -18.95 4.83 -5.20
N GLY A 26 -19.32 4.06 -6.22
CA GLY A 26 -20.64 4.14 -6.86
C GLY A 26 -21.78 3.58 -6.02
N GLU A 27 -21.47 2.73 -5.03
CA GLU A 27 -22.43 2.06 -4.16
C GLU A 27 -22.52 2.70 -2.77
N VAL A 28 -21.58 3.59 -2.43
CA VAL A 28 -21.54 4.22 -1.11
C VAL A 28 -22.62 5.30 -1.02
N THR A 29 -23.66 5.00 -0.25
CA THR A 29 -24.79 5.91 0.01
C THR A 29 -24.55 6.85 1.20
N SER A 30 -23.46 6.67 1.96
CA SER A 30 -23.16 7.42 3.19
C SER A 30 -21.86 8.24 3.11
N PRO A 31 -21.89 9.56 3.42
CA PRO A 31 -20.70 10.41 3.46
C PRO A 31 -19.61 9.92 4.43
N ILE A 32 -20.01 9.27 5.53
CA ILE A 32 -19.08 8.73 6.53
C ILE A 32 -18.29 7.57 5.95
N GLN A 33 -18.94 6.67 5.21
CA GLN A 33 -18.26 5.55 4.57
C GLN A 33 -17.31 6.02 3.47
N LEU A 34 -17.68 7.04 2.69
CA LEU A 34 -16.77 7.68 1.74
C LEU A 34 -15.52 8.24 2.44
N PHE A 35 -15.72 8.93 3.56
CA PHE A 35 -14.62 9.47 4.35
C PHE A 35 -13.68 8.37 4.86
N TRP A 36 -14.22 7.28 5.42
CA TRP A 36 -13.41 6.15 5.88
C TRP A 36 -12.64 5.47 4.76
N THR A 37 -13.27 5.24 3.60
CA THR A 37 -12.59 4.66 2.43
C THR A 37 -11.45 5.56 1.97
N PHE A 38 -11.67 6.88 1.88
CA PHE A 38 -10.61 7.82 1.51
C PHE A 38 -9.48 7.82 2.54
N LEU A 39 -9.81 7.86 3.82
CA LEU A 39 -8.84 7.86 4.91
C LEU A 39 -8.01 6.57 4.92
N GLN A 40 -8.62 5.41 4.73
CA GLN A 40 -7.93 4.12 4.65
C GLN A 40 -6.91 4.11 3.50
N ASN A 41 -7.32 4.51 2.29
CA ASN A 41 -6.40 4.60 1.15
C ASN A 41 -5.26 5.59 1.41
N ALA A 42 -5.55 6.74 2.05
CA ALA A 42 -4.53 7.72 2.42
C ALA A 42 -3.54 7.16 3.45
N LEU A 43 -4.03 6.42 4.46
CA LEU A 43 -3.19 5.77 5.47
C LEU A 43 -2.33 4.66 4.86
N ASN A 44 -2.84 3.86 3.93
CA ASN A 44 -2.07 2.83 3.23
C ASN A 44 -0.96 3.48 2.39
N ILE A 45 -1.26 4.56 1.65
CA ILE A 45 -0.21 5.36 0.98
C ILE A 45 0.84 5.86 1.97
N LEU A 46 0.45 6.29 3.16
CA LEU A 46 1.39 6.78 4.17
C LEU A 46 2.15 5.68 4.91
N LEU A 47 1.72 4.42 4.84
CA LEU A 47 2.29 3.31 5.61
C LEU A 47 3.79 3.12 5.33
N LEU A 48 4.15 2.96 4.05
CA LEU A 48 5.55 2.76 3.65
C LEU A 48 6.32 4.07 3.49
N PHE A 49 5.62 5.21 3.38
CA PHE A 49 6.24 6.50 3.12
C PHE A 49 7.41 6.85 4.07
N PRO A 50 7.25 6.85 5.41
CA PRO A 50 8.32 7.27 6.32
C PRO A 50 9.52 6.33 6.27
N LEU A 51 9.28 5.02 6.12
CA LEU A 51 10.33 4.01 6.02
C LEU A 51 11.14 4.19 4.73
N ILE A 52 10.48 4.30 3.58
CA ILE A 52 11.16 4.52 2.30
C ILE A 52 11.90 5.84 2.30
N PHE A 53 11.30 6.90 2.84
CA PHE A 53 11.95 8.20 2.97
C PHE A 53 13.25 8.09 3.75
N GLN A 54 13.23 7.45 4.93
CA GLN A 54 14.44 7.21 5.74
C GLN A 54 15.49 6.37 4.99
N LEU A 55 15.08 5.30 4.32
CA LEU A 55 15.99 4.43 3.56
C LEU A 55 16.67 5.16 2.39
N LEU A 56 16.03 6.15 1.77
CA LEU A 56 16.66 6.96 0.72
C LEU A 56 17.84 7.79 1.24
N TYR A 57 17.84 8.21 2.51
CA TYR A 57 19.00 8.86 3.13
C TYR A 57 20.11 7.86 3.42
N LEU A 58 19.75 6.68 3.95
CA LEU A 58 20.71 5.66 4.38
C LEU A 58 21.32 4.86 3.23
N ILE A 59 20.56 4.61 2.16
CA ILE A 59 20.94 3.70 1.07
C ILE A 59 20.93 4.46 -0.27
N PRO A 60 22.07 5.06 -0.67
CA PRO A 60 22.18 5.76 -1.95
C PRO A 60 21.82 4.91 -3.16
N ALA A 61 22.07 3.59 -3.08
CA ALA A 61 21.75 2.65 -4.14
C ALA A 61 20.24 2.56 -4.45
N LEU A 62 19.36 2.93 -3.50
CA LEU A 62 17.91 2.90 -3.65
C LEU A 62 17.37 4.11 -4.44
N ARG A 63 18.17 5.17 -4.63
CA ARG A 63 17.80 6.47 -5.26
C ARG A 63 17.62 6.40 -6.79
N LYS A 64 17.01 5.34 -7.29
CA LYS A 64 16.58 5.20 -8.69
C LYS A 64 15.09 4.89 -8.67
N THR A 65 14.30 5.61 -9.46
CA THR A 65 12.82 5.45 -9.49
C THR A 65 12.39 3.99 -9.60
N LYS A 66 12.97 3.22 -10.53
CA LYS A 66 12.67 1.78 -10.70
C LYS A 66 12.97 0.95 -9.45
N ARG A 67 14.07 1.26 -8.74
CA ARG A 67 14.47 0.54 -7.52
C ARG A 67 13.52 0.87 -6.37
N VAL A 68 13.14 2.14 -6.20
CA VAL A 68 12.18 2.53 -5.16
C VAL A 68 10.83 1.84 -5.39
N ILE A 69 10.31 1.89 -6.61
CA ILE A 69 9.01 1.28 -6.95
C ILE A 69 9.07 -0.23 -6.70
N LEU A 70 10.06 -0.93 -7.24
CA LEU A 70 10.19 -2.38 -7.06
C LEU A 70 10.37 -2.74 -5.59
N PHE A 71 11.23 -2.03 -4.86
CA PHE A 71 11.45 -2.29 -3.44
C PHE A 71 10.19 -2.05 -2.61
N SER A 72 9.46 -0.96 -2.86
CA SER A 72 8.22 -0.65 -2.14
C SER A 72 7.13 -1.66 -2.44
N PHE A 73 7.03 -2.14 -3.69
CA PHE A 73 6.12 -3.21 -4.08
C PHE A 73 6.46 -4.53 -3.38
N LEU A 74 7.72 -4.95 -3.43
CA LEU A 74 8.16 -6.19 -2.77
C LEU A 74 7.99 -6.11 -1.25
N LEU A 75 8.24 -4.93 -0.66
CA LEU A 75 8.01 -4.71 0.77
C LEU A 75 6.53 -4.78 1.12
N SER A 76 5.66 -4.14 0.34
CA SER A 76 4.21 -4.25 0.51
C SER A 76 3.72 -5.70 0.39
N LEU A 77 4.16 -6.41 -0.65
CA LEU A 77 3.85 -7.83 -0.84
C LEU A 77 4.34 -8.68 0.34
N SER A 78 5.52 -8.38 0.87
CA SER A 78 6.07 -9.11 2.03
C SER A 78 5.22 -8.88 3.28
N ILE A 79 4.69 -7.67 3.48
CA ILE A 79 3.81 -7.33 4.61
C ILE A 79 2.49 -8.10 4.49
N GLU A 80 1.82 -8.03 3.33
CA GLU A 80 0.56 -8.74 3.06
C GLU A 80 0.72 -10.25 3.19
N CYS A 81 1.79 -10.84 2.64
CA CYS A 81 2.08 -12.25 2.79
C CYS A 81 2.36 -12.63 4.26
N THR A 82 3.04 -11.78 5.01
CA THR A 82 3.29 -12.02 6.45
C THR A 82 1.98 -11.98 7.23
N GLN A 83 1.10 -11.02 6.95
CA GLN A 83 -0.23 -10.95 7.56
C GLN A 83 -1.07 -12.18 7.23
N LEU A 84 -1.05 -12.65 5.98
CA LEU A 84 -1.74 -13.87 5.56
C LEU A 84 -1.21 -15.11 6.29
N VAL A 85 0.11 -15.25 6.43
CA VAL A 85 0.72 -16.35 7.16
C VAL A 85 0.36 -16.27 8.65
N LEU A 86 0.39 -15.08 9.25
CA LEU A 86 -0.02 -14.90 10.65
C LEU A 86 -1.49 -15.21 10.85
N ASP A 87 -2.36 -14.78 9.93
CA ASP A 87 -3.79 -15.05 9.97
C ASP A 87 -4.09 -16.55 9.91
N PHE A 88 -3.35 -17.29 9.08
CA PHE A 88 -3.43 -18.74 9.02
C PHE A 88 -3.16 -19.42 10.38
N PHE A 89 -2.23 -18.89 11.18
CA PHE A 89 -1.84 -19.47 12.46
C PHE A 89 -2.67 -18.97 13.66
N PHE A 90 -3.13 -17.72 13.63
CA PHE A 90 -3.66 -17.02 14.81
C PHE A 90 -5.09 -16.46 14.64
N ASP A 91 -5.72 -16.61 13.47
CA ASP A 91 -7.12 -16.24 13.20
C ASP A 91 -7.44 -14.77 13.52
N PHE A 92 -6.73 -13.87 12.83
CA PHE A 92 -6.91 -12.41 12.98
C PHE A 92 -8.02 -11.85 12.09
N ASN A 93 -8.69 -12.69 11.30
CA ASN A 93 -9.68 -12.32 10.29
C ASN A 93 -9.14 -11.24 9.32
N ARG A 94 -7.89 -11.40 8.88
CA ARG A 94 -7.25 -10.48 7.94
C ARG A 94 -7.61 -10.84 6.50
N VAL A 95 -7.78 -9.81 5.69
CA VAL A 95 -8.02 -9.92 4.26
C VAL A 95 -6.74 -9.51 3.54
N PHE A 96 -6.29 -10.33 2.60
CA PHE A 96 -5.23 -9.94 1.68
C PHE A 96 -5.84 -9.01 0.62
N GLU A 97 -5.46 -7.73 0.64
CA GLU A 97 -6.01 -6.72 -0.26
C GLU A 97 -4.99 -6.37 -1.36
N ILE A 98 -5.34 -6.62 -2.63
CA ILE A 98 -4.47 -6.21 -3.74
C ILE A 98 -4.30 -4.69 -3.82
N ASP A 99 -5.26 -3.95 -3.28
CA ASP A 99 -5.24 -2.49 -3.23
C ASP A 99 -4.13 -1.95 -2.32
N ASP A 100 -3.80 -2.70 -1.26
CA ASP A 100 -2.72 -2.36 -0.33
C ASP A 100 -1.36 -2.44 -1.03
N LEU A 101 -1.20 -3.33 -2.02
CA LEU A 101 0.04 -3.41 -2.81
C LEU A 101 0.32 -2.11 -3.57
N TRP A 102 -0.64 -1.59 -4.32
CA TRP A 102 -0.41 -0.40 -5.15
C TRP A 102 -0.42 0.89 -4.33
N THR A 103 -1.27 1.00 -3.29
CA THR A 103 -1.31 2.19 -2.41
C THR A 103 0.00 2.33 -1.62
N ASN A 104 0.49 1.26 -0.99
CA ASN A 104 1.78 1.26 -0.31
C ASN A 104 2.95 1.56 -1.27
N THR A 105 2.91 1.01 -2.49
CA THR A 105 3.92 1.29 -3.53
C THR A 105 3.91 2.76 -3.94
N LEU A 106 2.72 3.35 -4.07
CA LEU A 106 2.55 4.78 -4.34
C LEU A 106 3.14 5.62 -3.19
N GLY A 107 2.96 5.21 -1.95
CA GLY A 107 3.62 5.77 -0.77
C GLY A 107 5.13 5.88 -0.91
N GLY A 108 5.77 4.78 -1.27
CA GLY A 108 7.22 4.74 -1.51
C GLY A 108 7.65 5.64 -2.68
N TYR A 109 6.86 5.70 -3.75
CA TYR A 109 7.12 6.63 -4.86
C TYR A 109 7.01 8.10 -4.42
N LEU A 110 6.00 8.47 -3.63
CA LEU A 110 5.84 9.83 -3.10
C LEU A 110 7.00 10.22 -2.18
N ALA A 111 7.49 9.30 -1.35
CA ALA A 111 8.69 9.51 -0.54
C ALA A 111 9.92 9.83 -1.41
N TRP A 112 10.08 9.13 -2.54
CA TRP A 112 11.12 9.43 -3.51
C TRP A 112 10.96 10.79 -4.20
N VAL A 113 9.74 11.17 -4.57
CA VAL A 113 9.46 12.49 -5.12
C VAL A 113 9.83 13.59 -4.12
N LEU A 114 9.40 13.46 -2.86
CA LEU A 114 9.76 14.42 -1.81
C LEU A 114 11.28 14.49 -1.62
N TYR A 115 11.96 13.35 -1.53
CA TYR A 115 13.41 13.30 -1.43
C TYR A 115 14.07 14.07 -2.59
N LYS A 116 13.66 13.84 -3.84
CA LYS A 116 14.19 14.59 -4.99
C LYS A 116 13.92 16.09 -4.90
N LEU A 117 12.74 16.50 -4.44
CA LEU A 117 12.40 17.92 -4.31
C LEU A 117 13.31 18.62 -3.28
N LEU A 118 13.54 17.98 -2.14
CA LEU A 118 14.43 18.50 -1.09
C LEU A 118 15.90 18.57 -1.52
N HIS A 119 16.35 17.63 -2.35
CA HIS A 119 17.74 17.54 -2.79
C HIS A 119 17.99 18.09 -4.20
N ARG A 120 17.00 18.72 -4.84
CA ARG A 120 17.11 19.29 -6.20
C ARG A 120 18.26 20.29 -6.34
N ASN A 121 18.62 20.99 -5.26
CA ASN A 121 19.72 21.95 -5.22
C ASN A 121 21.10 21.34 -4.93
N LYS A 122 21.17 20.08 -4.44
CA LYS A 122 22.43 19.37 -4.12
C LYS A 122 22.87 18.39 -5.21
N ILE A 123 21.99 18.02 -6.14
CA ILE A 123 22.27 17.02 -7.19
C ILE A 123 22.87 17.68 -8.46
N ARG A 124 22.98 19.02 -8.50
CA ARG A 124 23.48 19.79 -9.65
C ARG A 124 24.87 20.43 -9.46
N ASN A 125 25.60 20.04 -8.41
CA ASN A 125 27.00 20.42 -8.20
C ASN A 125 27.89 19.19 -8.28
#